data_AF-A0A9Q4MWI2-F1
#
_entry.id   AF-A0A9Q4MWI2-F1
#
_cell.length_a   1.000
_cell.length_b   1.000
_cell.length_c   1.000
_cell.angle_alpha   90.00
_cell.angle_beta   90.00
_cell.angle_gamma   90.00
#
_symmetry.space_group_name_H-M   'P 1'
#
loop_
_entity.id
_entity.type
_entity.pdbx_description
1 polymer ?
#
loop_
_entity_poly.entity_id
_entity_poly.type
_entity_poly.pdbx_seq_one_letter_code
_entity_poly.pdbx_strand_id
1 'polypeptide(L)'
;MEIQNSIFNYATLLKQVKARVALAQKKAIYSANEEMLSMYWDIGKLLCESQKQIGWGNNALEQLANDLKNDYPKVKGFSKRNCQVMIQ
;
A
#
# COMPACT_ATOMS: atom_id res chain seq x y z
N MET A 1 31.26 -43.34 26.22
CA MET A 1 31.14 -42.51 25.01
C MET A 1 29.72 -41.99 24.97
N GLU A 2 29.53 -40.75 25.43
CA GLU A 2 28.25 -40.06 25.35
C GLU A 2 27.97 -39.79 23.88
N ILE A 3 26.98 -40.49 23.32
CA ILE A 3 26.46 -40.15 22.00
C ILE A 3 25.69 -38.86 22.20
N GLN A 4 26.36 -37.77 21.81
CA GLN A 4 25.90 -36.40 21.78
C GLN A 4 24.74 -36.29 20.78
N ASN A 5 23.56 -36.79 21.17
CA ASN A 5 22.32 -36.54 20.47
C ASN A 5 22.03 -35.04 20.61
N SER A 6 22.41 -34.25 19.61
CA SER A 6 21.97 -32.87 19.49
C SER A 6 20.47 -32.87 19.29
N ILE A 7 19.72 -32.85 20.40
CA ILE A 7 18.27 -32.85 20.42
C ILE A 7 17.83 -31.59 19.69
N PHE A 8 17.36 -31.78 18.46
CA PHE A 8 16.58 -30.79 17.77
C PHE A 8 15.41 -30.38 18.67
N ASN A 9 15.48 -29.17 19.22
CA ASN A 9 14.42 -28.66 20.08
C ASN A 9 13.34 -28.03 19.17
N TYR A 10 12.26 -28.80 18.94
CA TYR A 10 11.13 -28.36 18.12
C TYR A 10 10.53 -27.03 18.59
N ALA A 11 10.48 -26.76 19.90
CA ALA A 11 9.95 -25.50 20.42
C ALA A 11 10.84 -24.31 20.00
N THR A 12 12.16 -24.50 20.00
CA THR A 12 13.12 -23.50 19.49
C THR A 12 12.93 -23.28 17.99
N LEU A 13 12.82 -24.36 17.19
CA LEU A 13 12.55 -24.21 15.77
C LEU A 13 11.23 -23.46 15.53
N LEU A 14 10.15 -23.87 16.19
CA LEU A 14 8.83 -23.27 16.04
C LEU A 14 8.85 -21.77 16.37
N LYS A 15 9.55 -21.38 17.44
CA LYS A 15 9.74 -19.96 17.81
C LYS A 15 10.47 -19.20 16.71
N GLN A 16 11.54 -19.76 16.17
CA GLN A 16 12.31 -19.15 15.09
C GLN A 16 11.51 -19.01 13.79
N VAL A 17 10.73 -20.03 13.42
CA VAL A 17 9.86 -20.01 12.23
C VAL A 17 8.78 -18.94 12.39
N LYS A 18 8.08 -18.91 13.53
CA LYS A 18 7.07 -17.87 13.82
C LYS A 18 7.65 -16.46 13.77
N ALA A 19 8.86 -16.26 14.31
CA ALA A 19 9.53 -14.96 14.25
C ALA A 19 9.83 -14.53 12.81
N ARG A 20 10.29 -15.46 11.96
CA ARG A 20 10.53 -15.18 10.53
C ARG A 20 9.25 -14.85 9.77
N VAL A 21 8.17 -15.61 10.01
CA VAL A 21 6.85 -15.33 9.40
C VAL A 21 6.35 -13.95 9.80
N ALA A 22 6.37 -13.62 11.09
CA ALA A 22 5.92 -12.31 11.57
C ALA A 22 6.76 -11.16 11.01
N LEU A 23 8.08 -11.33 10.90
CA LEU A 23 8.95 -10.33 10.30
C LEU A 23 8.65 -10.14 8.81
N ALA A 24 8.48 -11.24 8.06
CA ALA A 24 8.16 -11.18 6.63
C ALA A 24 6.82 -10.49 6.39
N GLN A 25 5.78 -10.81 7.17
CA GLN A 25 4.49 -10.15 7.08
C GLN A 25 4.57 -8.65 7.38
N LYS A 26 5.30 -8.26 8.43
CA LYS A 26 5.51 -6.83 8.76
C LYS A 26 6.19 -6.10 7.61
N LYS A 27 7.26 -6.67 7.05
CA LYS A 27 7.97 -6.08 5.92
C LYS A 27 7.07 -5.91 4.71
N ALA A 28 6.28 -6.94 4.37
CA ALA A 28 5.34 -6.87 3.26
C ALA A 28 4.30 -5.76 3.45
N ILE A 29 3.74 -5.62 4.66
CA ILE A 29 2.79 -4.54 4.99
C ILE A 29 3.45 -3.17 4.85
N TYR A 30 4.66 -2.98 5.38
CA TYR A 30 5.36 -1.70 5.28
C TYR A 30 5.68 -1.33 3.84
N SER A 31 6.24 -2.23 3.06
CA SER A 31 6.56 -1.98 1.65
C SER A 31 5.29 -1.69 0.84
N ALA A 32 4.20 -2.43 1.06
CA ALA A 32 2.93 -2.16 0.38
C ALA A 32 2.36 -0.78 0.76
N ASN A 33 2.44 -0.40 2.04
CA ASN A 33 1.97 0.91 2.49
C ASN A 33 2.81 2.07 1.94
N GLU A 34 4.13 1.90 1.85
CA GLU A 34 5.05 2.87 1.26
C GLU A 34 4.70 3.13 -0.21
N GLU A 35 4.52 2.06 -1.00
CA GLU A 35 4.09 2.16 -2.40
C GLU A 35 2.71 2.81 -2.54
N MET A 36 1.76 2.48 -1.65
CA MET A 36 0.45 3.12 -1.66
C MET A 36 0.55 4.63 -1.41
N LEU A 37 1.39 5.06 -0.46
CA LEU A 37 1.59 6.47 -0.16
C LEU A 37 2.27 7.21 -1.32
N SER A 38 3.30 6.60 -1.92
CA SER A 38 3.96 7.14 -3.11
C SER A 38 2.97 7.33 -4.25
N MET A 39 2.17 6.29 -4.55
CA MET A 39 1.15 6.33 -5.59
C MET A 39 0.16 7.48 -5.38
N TYR A 40 -0.33 7.70 -4.15
CA TYR A 40 -1.25 8.81 -3.90
C TYR A 40 -0.61 10.18 -4.10
N TRP A 41 0.66 10.32 -3.75
CA TRP A 41 1.41 11.56 -3.96
C TRP A 41 1.62 11.83 -5.46
N ASP A 42 2.00 10.81 -6.23
CA ASP A 42 2.18 10.89 -7.68
C ASP A 42 0.87 11.26 -8.39
N ILE A 43 -0.24 10.62 -7.98
CA ILE A 43 -1.57 10.99 -8.47
C ILE A 43 -1.84 12.47 -8.17
N GLY A 44 -1.67 12.90 -6.92
CA GLY A 44 -1.89 14.29 -6.52
C GLY A 44 -1.14 15.31 -7.38
N LYS A 45 0.13 15.00 -7.71
CA LYS A 45 0.94 15.80 -8.62
C LYS A 45 0.34 15.86 -10.03
N LEU A 46 -0.07 14.73 -10.60
CA LEU A 46 -0.72 14.68 -11.92
C LEU A 46 -2.02 15.47 -11.94
N LEU A 47 -2.83 15.40 -10.88
CA LEU A 47 -4.07 16.18 -10.76
C LEU A 47 -3.76 17.69 -10.74
N CYS A 48 -2.78 18.13 -9.93
CA CYS A 48 -2.37 19.53 -9.82
C CYS A 48 -1.85 20.08 -11.16
N GLU A 49 -1.00 19.32 -11.86
CA GLU A 49 -0.49 19.70 -13.18
C GLU A 49 -1.60 19.80 -14.22
N SER A 50 -2.52 18.82 -14.23
CA SER A 50 -3.66 18.81 -15.14
C SER A 50 -4.62 19.98 -14.92
N GLN A 51 -4.85 20.36 -13.66
CA GLN A 51 -5.65 21.54 -13.31
C GLN A 51 -5.02 22.84 -13.85
N LYS A 52 -3.71 22.99 -13.73
CA LYS A 52 -2.97 24.17 -14.21
C LYS A 52 -2.95 24.28 -15.74
N GLN A 53 -2.83 23.17 -16.44
CA GLN A 53 -2.68 23.16 -17.90
C GLN A 53 -4.01 23.30 -18.64
N ILE A 54 -5.04 22.57 -18.19
CA ILE A 54 -6.27 22.37 -18.98
C ILE A 54 -7.45 23.15 -18.39
N GLY A 55 -7.36 23.60 -17.13
CA GLY A 55 -8.47 24.27 -16.45
C GLY A 55 -9.63 23.31 -16.26
N TRP A 56 -9.53 22.43 -15.26
CA TRP A 56 -10.56 21.41 -15.01
C TRP A 56 -11.92 22.04 -14.74
N GLY A 57 -12.90 21.69 -15.58
CA GLY A 57 -14.31 22.00 -15.32
C GLY A 57 -14.82 21.30 -14.05
N ASN A 58 -15.93 21.81 -13.49
CA ASN A 58 -16.46 21.42 -12.17
C ASN A 58 -16.61 19.89 -11.93
N ASN A 59 -16.77 19.08 -12.99
CA ASN A 59 -17.03 17.64 -12.88
C ASN A 59 -15.85 16.73 -13.21
N ALA A 60 -14.70 17.25 -13.67
CA ALA A 60 -13.59 16.40 -14.13
C ALA A 60 -13.02 15.50 -13.02
N LEU A 61 -12.84 16.05 -11.81
CA LEU A 61 -12.34 15.31 -10.66
C LEU A 61 -13.33 14.24 -10.18
N GLU A 62 -14.63 14.50 -10.32
CA GLU A 62 -15.67 13.55 -9.93
C GLU A 62 -15.72 12.36 -10.89
N GLN A 63 -15.62 12.63 -12.20
CA GLN A 63 -15.52 11.60 -13.21
C GLN A 63 -14.29 10.72 -12.98
N LEU A 64 -13.11 11.32 -12.80
CA LEU A 64 -11.88 10.58 -12.53
C LEU A 64 -11.98 9.69 -11.28
N ALA A 65 -12.52 10.23 -10.17
CA ALA A 65 -12.67 9.47 -8.95
C ALA A 65 -13.62 8.27 -9.13
N ASN A 66 -14.70 8.45 -9.90
CA ASN A 66 -15.63 7.37 -10.22
C ASN A 66 -14.97 6.31 -11.11
N ASP A 67 -14.23 6.72 -12.14
CA ASP A 67 -13.52 5.81 -13.04
C ASP A 67 -12.48 4.99 -12.27
N LEU A 68 -11.65 5.63 -11.43
CA LEU A 68 -10.69 4.94 -10.58
C LEU A 68 -11.33 3.95 -9.60
N LYS A 69 -12.49 4.30 -9.04
CA LYS A 69 -13.22 3.40 -8.14
C LYS A 69 -13.81 2.19 -8.88
N ASN A 70 -14.24 2.38 -10.12
CA ASN A 70 -14.82 1.33 -10.95
C ASN A 70 -13.74 0.37 -11.48
N ASP A 71 -12.61 0.91 -11.92
CA ASP A 71 -11.49 0.12 -12.45
C ASP A 71 -10.70 -0.58 -11.34
N TYR A 72 -10.62 0.03 -10.15
CA TYR A 72 -9.86 -0.48 -9.01
C TYR A 72 -10.73 -0.67 -7.75
N PRO A 73 -11.78 -1.50 -7.77
CA PRO A 73 -12.77 -1.59 -6.68
C PRO A 73 -12.20 -2.14 -5.36
N LYS A 74 -11.06 -2.84 -5.42
CA LYS A 74 -10.36 -3.37 -4.24
C LYS A 74 -9.38 -2.35 -3.63
N VAL A 75 -8.99 -1.33 -4.38
CA VAL A 75 -8.10 -0.26 -3.92
C VAL A 75 -8.96 0.80 -3.24
N LYS A 76 -8.80 0.92 -1.93
CA LYS A 76 -9.43 2.00 -1.17
C LYS A 76 -8.70 3.30 -1.49
N GLY A 77 -9.34 4.46 -1.32
CA GLY A 77 -8.64 5.74 -1.40
C GLY A 77 -9.06 6.65 -2.55
N PHE A 78 -9.79 6.17 -3.55
CA PHE A 78 -10.22 6.96 -4.72
C PHE A 78 -11.60 7.61 -4.59
N SER A 79 -11.98 8.05 -3.39
CA SER A 79 -13.17 8.91 -3.27
C SER A 79 -12.86 10.31 -3.81
N LYS A 80 -13.86 11.02 -4.35
CA LYS A 80 -13.69 12.43 -4.78
C LYS A 80 -13.01 13.27 -3.70
N ARG A 81 -13.43 13.13 -2.44
CA ARG A 81 -12.82 13.83 -1.29
C ARG A 81 -11.36 13.47 -1.12
N ASN A 82 -11.00 12.21 -1.21
CA ASN A 82 -9.60 11.78 -1.06
C ASN A 82 -8.73 12.31 -2.20
N CYS A 83 -9.22 12.27 -3.44
CA CYS A 83 -8.52 12.84 -4.58
C CYS A 83 -8.32 14.35 -4.41
N GLN A 84 -9.28 15.09 -3.82
CA GLN A 84 -9.11 16.52 -3.51
C GLN A 84 -7.96 16.78 -2.53
N VAL A 85 -7.80 15.97 -1.47
CA VAL A 85 -6.70 16.16 -0.50
C VAL A 85 -5.34 15.73 -1.03
N MET A 86 -5.28 14.95 -2.11
CA MET A 86 -4.01 14.61 -2.77
C MET A 86 -3.45 15.80 -3.58
N ILE A 87 -4.31 16.71 -4.03
CA ILE A 87 -3.92 17.91 -4.77
C ILE A 87 -3.23 18.86 -3.79
N GLN A 88 -1.97 19.21 -4.10
CA GLN A 88 -1.17 20.18 -3.34
C GLN A 88 -1.02 21.50 -4.09
#